data_AF-A0A661E299-F1
#
_entry.id   AF-A0A661E299-F1
#
_cell.length_a   1.000
_cell.length_b   1.000
_cell.length_c   1.000
_cell.angle_alpha   90.00
_cell.angle_beta   90.00
_cell.angle_gamma   90.00
#
_symmetry.space_group_name_H-M   'P 1'
#
loop_
_entity.id
_entity.type
_entity.pdbx_description
1 polymer ?
#
loop_
_entity_poly.entity_id
_entity_poly.type
_entity_poly.pdbx_seq_one_letter_code
_entity_poly.pdbx_strand_id
1 'polypeptide(L)'
;MKAARIWMILMGVFYVLNLVAIWPSIFAPQLPGMYPGVELHQGTDSFQLLLDAWLIVGIQLAAIGVVLLWAGTLSKHPQRYIGVIWVAIVTEIVDGIWDIYSVGSGLEEPTIGYATVGIHLVWIASAFWVLGKVKKELG
;
A
#
# COMPACT_ATOMS: atom_id res chain seq x y z
N MET A 1 -16.75 13.54 11.11
CA MET A 1 -15.47 12.78 11.05
C MET A 1 -15.65 11.28 10.80
N LYS A 2 -16.88 10.77 10.67
CA LYS A 2 -17.14 9.32 10.57
C LYS A 2 -16.53 8.68 9.33
N ALA A 3 -16.68 9.33 8.16
CA ALA A 3 -16.10 8.85 6.91
C ALA A 3 -14.57 8.72 7.00
N ALA A 4 -13.91 9.72 7.59
CA ALA A 4 -12.45 9.68 7.78
C ALA A 4 -12.00 8.57 8.71
N ARG A 5 -12.70 8.35 9.82
CA ARG A 5 -12.40 7.23 10.73
C ARG A 5 -12.50 5.88 10.01
N ILE A 6 -13.59 5.67 9.26
CA ILE A 6 -13.80 4.41 8.52
C ILE A 6 -12.69 4.23 7.48
N TRP A 7 -12.38 5.27 6.71
CA TRP A 7 -11.32 5.19 5.71
C TRP A 7 -9.95 4.90 6.33
N MET A 8 -9.59 5.58 7.43
CA MET A 8 -8.36 5.29 8.17
C MET A 8 -8.31 3.83 8.65
N ILE A 9 -9.43 3.28 9.11
CA ILE A 9 -9.49 1.86 9.51
C ILE A 9 -9.26 0.96 8.31
N LEU A 10 -10.00 1.16 7.22
CA LEU A 10 -9.91 0.31 6.03
C LEU A 10 -8.51 0.33 5.42
N MET A 11 -7.93 1.53 5.28
CA MET A 11 -6.58 1.70 4.77
C MET A 11 -5.54 1.09 5.71
N GLY A 12 -5.72 1.28 7.02
CA GLY A 12 -4.84 0.69 8.01
C GLY A 12 -4.87 -0.84 8.02
N VAL A 13 -6.05 -1.45 7.87
CA VAL A 13 -6.18 -2.90 7.67
C VAL A 13 -5.49 -3.33 6.39
N PHE A 14 -5.74 -2.63 5.27
CA PHE A 14 -5.13 -2.92 3.99
C PHE A 14 -3.59 -2.92 4.07
N TYR A 15 -2.99 -1.91 4.68
CA TYR A 15 -1.54 -1.83 4.85
C TYR A 15 -0.95 -2.92 5.75
N VAL A 16 -1.64 -3.30 6.83
CA VAL A 16 -1.21 -4.43 7.67
C VAL A 16 -1.32 -5.75 6.92
N LEU A 17 -2.37 -5.93 6.10
CA LEU A 17 -2.51 -7.11 5.25
C LEU A 17 -1.44 -7.18 4.16
N ASN A 18 -0.98 -6.04 3.64
CA ASN A 18 0.13 -6.01 2.69
C ASN A 18 1.42 -6.59 3.28
N LEU A 19 1.75 -6.28 4.55
CA LEU A 19 2.88 -6.92 5.23
C LEU A 19 2.77 -8.45 5.25
N VAL A 20 1.56 -8.97 5.50
CA VAL A 20 1.32 -10.42 5.49
C VAL A 20 1.50 -10.97 4.07
N ALA A 21 0.94 -10.28 3.07
CA ALA A 21 1.00 -10.70 1.67
C ALA A 21 2.44 -10.73 1.13
N ILE A 22 3.28 -9.79 1.54
CA ILE A 22 4.67 -9.72 1.10
C ILE A 22 5.65 -10.46 2.02
N TRP A 23 5.15 -11.15 3.06
CA TRP A 23 6.00 -11.93 3.95
C TRP A 23 6.79 -12.96 3.14
N PRO A 24 8.10 -13.19 3.38
CA PRO A 24 8.94 -13.96 2.45
C PRO A 24 8.41 -15.35 2.10
N SER A 25 7.91 -16.10 3.08
CA SER A 25 7.32 -17.42 2.84
C SER A 25 6.00 -17.40 2.07
N ILE A 26 5.30 -16.26 2.08
CA ILE A 26 4.04 -16.04 1.37
C ILE A 26 4.28 -15.43 0.00
N PHE A 27 5.33 -14.63 -0.22
CA PHE A 27 5.54 -13.83 -1.44
C PHE A 27 6.55 -14.42 -2.43
N ALA A 28 7.56 -15.14 -1.92
CA ALA A 28 8.59 -15.72 -2.78
C ALA A 28 8.03 -16.67 -3.86
N PRO A 29 7.03 -17.54 -3.57
CA PRO A 29 6.45 -18.41 -4.60
C PRO A 29 5.72 -17.70 -5.75
N GLN A 30 5.31 -16.44 -5.57
CA GLN A 30 4.45 -15.67 -6.48
C GLN A 30 5.28 -14.80 -7.40
N LEU A 31 6.45 -14.35 -6.95
CA LEU A 31 7.36 -13.52 -7.73
C LEU A 31 7.63 -14.06 -9.14
N PRO A 32 7.83 -15.37 -9.38
CA PRO A 32 8.04 -15.87 -10.75
C PRO A 32 6.82 -15.72 -11.65
N GLY A 33 5.62 -15.80 -11.09
CA GLY A 33 4.37 -15.56 -11.82
C GLY A 33 4.08 -14.07 -12.03
N MET A 34 4.45 -13.24 -11.05
CA MET A 34 4.33 -11.78 -11.14
C MET A 34 5.34 -11.17 -12.12
N TYR A 35 6.58 -11.67 -12.14
CA TYR A 35 7.66 -11.14 -12.96
C TYR A 35 8.23 -12.20 -13.91
N PRO A 36 7.43 -12.72 -14.87
CA PRO A 36 7.83 -13.84 -15.72
C PRO A 36 9.00 -13.50 -16.67
N GLY A 37 9.26 -12.21 -16.91
CA GLY A 37 10.36 -11.74 -17.75
C GLY A 37 11.68 -11.49 -17.01
N VAL A 38 11.74 -11.74 -15.70
CA VAL A 38 12.89 -11.41 -14.86
C VAL A 38 13.57 -12.67 -14.35
N GLU A 39 14.89 -12.77 -14.53
CA GLU A 39 15.69 -13.81 -13.90
C GLU A 39 15.86 -13.49 -12.41
N LEU A 40 14.96 -14.03 -11.58
CA LEU A 40 14.92 -13.74 -10.15
C LEU A 40 16.06 -14.40 -9.33
N HIS A 41 16.86 -15.28 -9.95
CA HIS A 41 17.94 -16.03 -9.28
C HIS A 41 17.49 -16.71 -7.96
N GLN A 42 16.33 -17.38 -7.97
CA GLN A 42 15.78 -18.04 -6.79
C GLN A 42 16.79 -19.00 -6.14
N GLY A 43 16.85 -18.96 -4.80
CA GLY A 43 17.79 -19.76 -4.01
C GLY A 43 19.19 -19.15 -3.85
N THR A 44 19.41 -17.93 -4.35
CA THR A 44 20.65 -17.17 -4.13
C THR A 44 20.47 -16.08 -3.07
N ASP A 45 21.59 -15.60 -2.51
CA ASP A 45 21.60 -14.46 -1.56
C ASP A 45 21.01 -13.18 -2.18
N SER A 46 21.18 -12.96 -3.48
CA SER A 46 20.59 -11.82 -4.19
C SER A 46 19.06 -11.87 -4.19
N PHE A 47 18.46 -13.05 -4.33
CA PHE A 47 17.02 -13.22 -4.23
C PHE A 47 16.53 -13.01 -2.80
N GLN A 48 17.29 -13.48 -1.80
CA GLN A 48 16.97 -13.21 -0.41
C GLN A 48 17.00 -11.70 -0.11
N LEU A 49 17.99 -10.97 -0.62
CA LEU A 49 18.08 -9.52 -0.47
C LEU A 49 16.88 -8.81 -1.11
N LEU A 50 16.38 -9.28 -2.26
CA LEU A 50 15.15 -8.79 -2.88
C LEU A 50 13.95 -9.00 -1.95
N LEU A 51 13.79 -10.20 -1.38
CA LEU A 51 12.70 -10.50 -0.44
C LEU A 51 12.78 -9.63 0.82
N ASP A 52 13.99 -9.41 1.36
CA ASP A 52 14.21 -8.55 2.52
C ASP A 52 13.86 -7.09 2.20
N ALA A 53 14.22 -6.61 1.01
CA ALA A 53 13.86 -5.27 0.56
C ALA A 53 12.34 -5.08 0.48
N TRP A 54 11.62 -6.04 -0.10
CA TRP A 54 10.15 -6.04 -0.11
C TRP A 54 9.58 -6.10 1.30
N LEU A 55 10.09 -6.98 2.17
CA LEU A 55 9.65 -7.07 3.57
C LEU A 55 9.75 -5.70 4.28
N ILE A 56 10.83 -4.96 4.06
CA ILE A 56 10.98 -3.61 4.62
C ILE A 56 9.90 -2.65 4.10
N VAL A 57 9.52 -2.70 2.82
CA VAL A 57 8.39 -1.93 2.28
C VAL A 57 7.11 -2.26 3.04
N GLY A 58 6.81 -3.54 3.26
CA GLY A 58 5.60 -3.95 4.01
C GLY A 58 5.63 -3.54 5.47
N ILE A 59 6.79 -3.55 6.12
CA ILE A 59 6.94 -3.05 7.48
C ILE A 59 6.65 -1.54 7.54
N GLN A 60 7.11 -0.78 6.53
CA GLN A 60 6.81 0.65 6.42
C GLN A 60 5.30 0.88 6.21
N LEU A 61 4.66 0.14 5.29
CA LEU A 61 3.21 0.18 5.09
C LEU A 61 2.47 -0.15 6.38
N ALA A 62 2.81 -1.25 7.05
CA ALA A 62 2.19 -1.65 8.30
C ALA A 62 2.37 -0.61 9.41
N ALA A 63 3.54 0.06 9.49
CA ALA A 63 3.75 1.14 10.45
C ALA A 63 2.79 2.31 10.22
N ILE A 64 2.61 2.75 8.96
CA ILE A 64 1.60 3.75 8.59
C ILE A 64 0.20 3.24 8.93
N GLY A 65 -0.07 1.97 8.61
CA GLY A 65 -1.35 1.31 8.83
C GLY A 65 -1.75 1.25 10.31
N VAL A 66 -0.82 0.93 11.22
CA VAL A 66 -1.04 0.94 12.66
C VAL A 66 -1.43 2.33 13.17
N VAL A 67 -0.77 3.39 12.67
CA VAL A 67 -1.12 4.77 13.02
C VAL A 67 -2.52 5.12 12.53
N LEU A 68 -2.89 4.72 11.30
CA LEU A 68 -4.23 4.92 10.74
C LEU A 68 -5.30 4.15 11.54
N LEU A 69 -5.04 2.89 11.91
CA LEU A 69 -5.92 2.08 12.75
C LEU A 69 -6.15 2.75 14.11
N TRP A 70 -5.09 3.20 14.77
CA TRP A 70 -5.19 3.94 16.03
C TRP A 70 -6.03 5.21 15.88
N ALA A 71 -5.77 5.99 14.83
CA ALA A 71 -6.50 7.23 14.55
C ALA A 71 -8.00 7.00 14.29
N GLY A 72 -8.33 5.95 13.54
CA GLY A 72 -9.72 5.64 13.19
C GLY A 72 -10.53 5.01 14.33
N THR A 73 -9.89 4.19 15.17
CA THR A 73 -10.56 3.43 16.24
C THR A 73 -10.47 4.13 17.60
N LEU A 74 -9.26 4.28 18.15
CA LEU A 74 -9.02 4.61 19.55
C LEU A 74 -8.88 6.11 19.81
N SER A 75 -8.47 6.89 18.80
CA SER A 75 -8.25 8.33 18.97
C SER A 75 -9.55 9.09 19.27
N LYS A 76 -9.51 9.90 20.34
CA LYS A 76 -10.57 10.87 20.67
C LYS A 76 -10.57 12.07 19.72
N HIS A 77 -9.45 12.36 19.07
CA HIS A 77 -9.26 13.52 18.19
C HIS A 77 -8.65 13.09 16.84
N PRO A 78 -9.40 12.36 15.98
CA PRO A 78 -8.92 11.83 14.71
C PRO A 78 -8.46 12.92 13.74
N GLN A 79 -8.96 14.15 13.86
CA GLN A 79 -8.58 15.29 13.03
C GLN A 79 -7.07 15.63 13.14
N ARG A 80 -6.41 15.30 14.26
CA ARG A 80 -4.96 15.51 14.40
C ARG A 80 -4.12 14.60 13.49
N TYR A 81 -4.74 13.57 12.92
CA TYR A 81 -4.10 12.54 12.10
C TYR A 81 -4.41 12.72 10.60
N ILE A 82 -5.04 13.82 10.19
CA ILE A 82 -5.32 14.09 8.76
C ILE A 82 -4.03 14.10 7.93
N GLY A 83 -2.90 14.53 8.51
CA GLY A 83 -1.60 14.47 7.85
C GLY A 83 -1.20 13.05 7.41
N VAL A 84 -1.62 12.02 8.15
CA VAL A 84 -1.32 10.62 7.82
C VAL A 84 -2.11 10.15 6.59
N ILE A 85 -3.28 10.74 6.30
CA ILE A 85 -4.00 10.47 5.04
C ILE A 85 -3.15 10.95 3.85
N TRP A 86 -2.46 12.09 3.97
CA TRP A 86 -1.57 12.56 2.91
C TRP A 86 -0.35 11.69 2.74
N VAL A 87 0.21 11.16 3.83
CA VAL A 87 1.28 10.16 3.75
C VAL A 87 0.81 8.94 2.96
N ALA A 88 -0.37 8.40 3.28
CA ALA A 88 -0.95 7.28 2.55
C ALA A 88 -1.17 7.61 1.06
N ILE A 89 -1.67 8.80 0.72
CA ILE A 89 -1.80 9.21 -0.69
C ILE A 89 -0.46 9.18 -1.42
N VAL A 90 0.60 9.74 -0.83
CA VAL A 90 1.92 9.76 -1.45
C VAL A 90 2.48 8.35 -1.58
N THR A 91 2.30 7.50 -0.58
CA THR A 91 2.65 6.08 -0.63
C THR A 91 1.97 5.37 -1.80
N GLU A 92 0.64 5.49 -1.94
CA GLU A 92 -0.09 4.89 -3.06
C GLU A 92 0.36 5.42 -4.43
N ILE A 93 0.76 6.69 -4.52
CA ILE A 93 1.30 7.25 -5.76
C ILE A 93 2.65 6.62 -6.10
N VAL A 94 3.55 6.50 -5.12
CA VAL A 94 4.88 5.93 -5.35
C VAL A 94 4.78 4.45 -5.72
N ASP A 95 3.95 3.69 -5.01
CA ASP A 95 3.73 2.27 -5.30
C ASP A 95 3.04 2.09 -6.67
N GLY A 96 2.03 2.91 -6.96
CA GLY A 96 1.39 2.89 -8.29
C GLY A 96 2.34 3.29 -9.43
N ILE A 97 3.33 4.14 -9.19
CA ILE A 97 4.38 4.45 -10.19
C ILE A 97 5.24 3.22 -10.45
N TRP A 98 5.59 2.45 -9.41
CA TRP A 98 6.32 1.19 -9.58
C TRP A 98 5.54 0.24 -10.49
N ASP A 99 4.24 0.03 -10.25
CA ASP A 99 3.41 -0.87 -11.04
C ASP A 99 3.27 -0.42 -12.51
N ILE A 100 3.12 0.89 -12.74
CA ILE A 100 3.09 1.43 -14.11
C ILE A 100 4.43 1.19 -14.80
N TYR A 101 5.54 1.39 -14.09
CA TYR A 101 6.88 1.19 -14.62
C TYR A 101 7.14 -0.30 -14.92
N SER A 102 6.82 -1.21 -14.01
CA SER A 102 7.07 -2.65 -14.13
C SER A 102 6.27 -3.26 -15.29
N VAL A 103 4.99 -2.91 -15.43
CA VAL A 103 4.15 -3.35 -16.56
C VAL A 103 4.61 -2.69 -17.86
N GLY A 104 4.83 -1.36 -17.85
CA GLY A 104 5.25 -0.62 -19.04
C GLY A 104 6.61 -1.05 -19.59
N SER A 105 7.48 -1.57 -18.72
CA SER A 105 8.80 -2.12 -19.07
C SER A 105 8.75 -3.61 -19.42
N GLY A 106 7.58 -4.24 -19.38
CA GLY A 106 7.41 -5.67 -19.67
C GLY A 106 8.04 -6.62 -18.63
N LEU A 107 8.30 -6.11 -17.42
CA LEU A 107 8.89 -6.89 -16.32
C LEU A 107 7.81 -7.68 -15.58
N GLU A 108 6.64 -7.06 -15.36
CA GLU A 108 5.52 -7.62 -14.63
C GLU A 108 4.42 -8.16 -15.56
N GLU A 109 3.71 -9.20 -15.10
CA GLU A 109 2.55 -9.73 -15.79
C GLU A 109 1.44 -8.65 -15.87
N PRO A 110 0.95 -8.31 -17.08
CA PRO A 110 0.08 -7.16 -17.24
C PRO A 110 -1.22 -7.20 -16.44
N THR A 111 -1.84 -8.36 -16.28
CA THR A 111 -3.10 -8.50 -15.54
C THR A 111 -2.92 -8.13 -14.07
N ILE A 112 -1.84 -8.60 -13.45
CA ILE A 112 -1.48 -8.29 -12.06
C ILE A 112 -1.22 -6.79 -11.92
N GLY A 113 -0.32 -6.23 -12.73
CA GLY A 113 0.03 -4.82 -12.56
C GLY A 113 -1.11 -3.85 -12.92
N TYR A 114 -1.98 -4.16 -13.87
CA TYR A 114 -3.19 -3.34 -14.09
C TYR A 114 -4.18 -3.41 -12.92
N ALA A 115 -4.30 -4.58 -12.29
CA ALA A 115 -5.17 -4.74 -11.12
C ALA A 115 -4.65 -3.93 -9.93
N THR A 116 -3.34 -3.95 -9.66
CA THR A 116 -2.72 -3.20 -8.57
C THR A 116 -2.75 -1.69 -8.81
N VAL A 117 -2.48 -1.22 -10.04
CA VAL A 117 -2.70 0.20 -10.42
C VAL A 117 -4.15 0.63 -10.14
N GLY A 118 -5.12 -0.22 -10.49
CA GLY A 118 -6.53 0.04 -10.19
C GLY A 118 -6.80 0.21 -8.69
N ILE A 119 -6.19 -0.64 -7.85
CA ILE A 119 -6.29 -0.57 -6.39
C ILE A 119 -5.71 0.76 -5.88
N HIS A 120 -4.52 1.16 -6.34
CA HIS A 120 -3.89 2.43 -5.95
C HIS A 120 -4.78 3.63 -6.29
N LEU A 121 -5.35 3.66 -7.50
CA LEU A 121 -6.27 4.74 -7.92
C LEU A 121 -7.51 4.81 -7.03
N VAL A 122 -8.09 3.67 -6.63
CA VAL A 122 -9.24 3.62 -5.72
C VAL A 122 -8.88 4.19 -4.34
N TRP A 123 -7.73 3.85 -3.79
CA TRP A 123 -7.27 4.38 -2.51
C TRP A 123 -7.03 5.89 -2.57
N ILE A 124 -6.33 6.38 -3.59
CA ILE A 124 -6.08 7.80 -3.80
C ILE A 124 -7.41 8.56 -3.96
N ALA A 125 -8.30 8.11 -4.83
CA ALA A 125 -9.57 8.78 -5.10
C ALA A 125 -10.46 8.82 -3.85
N SER A 126 -10.54 7.70 -3.11
CA SER A 126 -11.32 7.63 -1.87
C SER A 126 -10.72 8.51 -0.76
N ALA A 127 -9.39 8.64 -0.69
CA ALA A 127 -8.71 9.54 0.25
C ALA A 127 -9.09 11.00 0.00
N PHE A 128 -9.02 11.46 -1.26
CA PHE A 128 -9.44 12.82 -1.62
C PHE A 128 -10.91 13.08 -1.35
N TRP A 129 -11.79 12.12 -1.63
CA TRP A 129 -13.20 12.22 -1.29
C TRP A 129 -13.43 12.39 0.22
N VAL A 130 -12.72 11.63 1.05
CA VAL A 130 -12.78 11.77 2.51
C VAL A 130 -12.24 13.12 2.97
N LEU A 131 -11.10 13.58 2.43
CA LEU A 131 -10.53 14.89 2.77
C LEU A 131 -11.51 16.03 2.42
N GLY A 132 -12.22 15.92 1.30
CA GLY A 132 -13.28 16.86 0.93
C GLY A 132 -14.43 16.89 1.94
N LYS A 133 -14.80 15.75 2.54
CA LYS A 133 -15.79 15.69 3.63
C LYS A 133 -15.26 16.30 4.92
N VAL A 134 -14.02 15.98 5.29
CA VAL A 134 -13.37 16.54 6.49
C VAL A 134 -13.30 18.05 6.42
N LYS A 135 -12.93 18.61 5.25
CA LYS A 135 -12.90 20.06 5.03
C LYS A 135 -14.26 20.72 5.29
N LYS A 136 -15.36 20.10 4.86
CA LYS A 136 -16.73 20.60 5.08
C LYS A 136 -17.20 20.49 6.54
N GLU A 137 -16.63 19.56 7.31
CA GLU A 137 -17.01 19.37 8.71
C GLU A 137 -16.18 20.25 9.68
N LEU A 138 -14.98 20.67 9.27
CA LEU A 138 -14.04 21.44 10.11
C LEU A 138 -13.91 22.91 9.73
N GLY A 139 -14.33 23.31 8.53
CA GLY A 139 -14.38 24.70 8.06
C GLY A 139 -15.80 25.23 8.05
#